data_AF-A0A956ZB26-F1
#
_entry.id   AF-A0A956ZB26-F1
#
_cell.length_a   1.000
_cell.length_b   1.000
_cell.length_c   1.000
_cell.angle_alpha   90.00
_cell.angle_beta   90.00
_cell.angle_gamma   90.00
#
_symmetry.space_group_name_H-M   'P 1'
#
loop_
_entity.id
_entity.type
_entity.pdbx_description
1 polymer ?
#
loop_
_entity_poly.entity_id
_entity_poly.type
_entity_poly.pdbx_seq_one_letter_code
_entity_poly.pdbx_strand_id
1 'polypeptide(L)' 'AEETDPAKRKELYDKAQKILTENDVPIVPFFVSNQQNMIKPYVKGLVPNPLDLVLFKYVYFEDPAKESEAAQPE' A
#
# COMPACT_ATOMS: atom_id res chain seq x y z
N ALA A 1 -5.50 -17.49 23.97
CA ALA A 1 -6.21 -16.21 24.09
C ALA A 1 -5.56 -15.23 23.14
N GLU A 2 -6.35 -14.51 22.35
CA GLU A 2 -5.82 -13.47 21.45
C GLU A 2 -5.48 -12.22 22.25
N GLU A 3 -4.31 -11.63 22.01
CA GLU A 3 -3.91 -10.37 22.63
C GLU A 3 -4.58 -9.20 21.90
N THR A 4 -5.46 -8.48 22.61
CA THR A 4 -6.28 -7.41 22.05
C THR A 4 -5.58 -6.06 22.09
N ASP A 5 -4.70 -5.82 23.07
CA ASP A 5 -3.95 -4.57 23.21
C ASP A 5 -2.90 -4.44 22.08
N PRO A 6 -2.99 -3.43 21.21
CA PRO A 6 -2.05 -3.24 20.11
C PRO A 6 -0.59 -3.11 20.57
N ALA A 7 -0.35 -2.48 21.71
CA ALA A 7 1.02 -2.28 22.21
C ALA A 7 1.65 -3.62 22.61
N LYS A 8 0.95 -4.40 23.44
CA LYS A 8 1.40 -5.75 23.82
C LYS A 8 1.52 -6.69 22.63
N ARG A 9 0.58 -6.64 21.69
CA ARG A 9 0.66 -7.47 20.48
C ARG A 9 1.88 -7.13 19.63
N LYS A 10 2.26 -5.85 19.53
CA LYS A 10 3.50 -5.44 18.87
C LYS A 10 4.72 -6.04 19.57
N GLU A 11 4.80 -5.97 20.90
CA GLU A 11 5.93 -6.55 21.64
C GLU A 11 6.05 -8.06 21.42
N LEU A 12 4.93 -8.76 21.31
CA LEU A 12 4.91 -10.20 20.99
C LEU A 12 5.43 -10.45 19.57
N TYR A 13 5.04 -9.64 18.58
CA TYR A 13 5.55 -9.76 17.21
C TYR A 13 7.04 -9.43 17.11
N ASP A 14 7.52 -8.40 17.80
CA ASP A 14 8.95 -8.05 17.84
C ASP A 14 9.79 -9.24 18.38
N LYS A 15 9.29 -9.93 19.41
CA LYS A 15 9.93 -11.15 19.96
C LYS A 15 9.91 -12.30 18.95
N ALA A 16 8.77 -12.53 18.29
CA ALA A 16 8.63 -13.60 17.31
C ALA A 16 9.55 -13.39 16.09
N GLN A 17 9.68 -12.15 15.61
CA GLN A 17 10.57 -11.82 14.49
C GLN A 17 12.02 -12.21 14.80
N LYS A 18 12.54 -11.87 15.98
CA LYS A 18 13.90 -12.25 16.40
C LYS A 18 14.11 -13.76 16.43
N ILE A 19 13.13 -14.53 16.89
CA ILE A 19 13.22 -16.00 16.86
C ILE A 19 13.36 -16.48 15.41
N LEU A 20 12.51 -15.97 14.52
CA LEU A 20 12.45 -16.39 13.12
C LEU A 20 13.64 -15.93 12.26
N THR A 21 14.30 -14.81 12.59
CA THR A 21 15.31 -14.20 11.73
C THR A 21 16.70 -14.04 12.36
N GLU A 22 16.83 -14.12 13.69
CA GLU A 22 18.10 -13.88 14.40
C GLU A 22 18.57 -15.06 15.25
N ASN A 23 17.68 -15.68 16.04
CA ASN A 23 18.06 -16.71 16.99
C ASN A 23 18.08 -18.11 16.35
N ASP A 24 16.91 -18.55 15.86
CA ASP A 24 16.76 -19.90 15.28
C ASP A 24 16.92 -19.85 13.76
N VAL A 25 16.74 -18.66 13.17
CA VAL A 25 16.91 -18.33 11.74
C VAL A 25 16.31 -19.38 10.77
N PRO A 26 15.06 -19.87 10.96
CA PRO A 26 14.43 -20.75 9.97
C PRO A 26 14.11 -20.04 8.65
N ILE A 27 14.03 -18.69 8.64
CA ILE A 27 13.70 -17.89 7.45
C ILE A 27 14.67 -16.71 7.36
N VAL A 28 15.16 -16.42 6.15
CA VAL A 28 15.97 -15.23 5.86
C VAL A 28 15.22 -14.35 4.86
N PRO A 29 14.62 -13.23 5.29
CA PRO A 29 13.95 -12.30 4.38
C PRO A 29 14.98 -11.60 3.47
N PHE A 30 14.83 -11.70 2.15
CA PHE A 30 15.76 -11.10 1.19
C PHE A 30 15.30 -9.73 0.68
N PHE A 31 14.01 -9.56 0.41
CA PHE A 31 13.45 -8.30 -0.07
C PHE A 31 11.98 -8.19 0.30
N VAL A 32 11.50 -6.95 0.30
CA VAL A 32 10.07 -6.62 0.29
C VAL A 32 9.78 -6.00 -1.08
N SER A 33 8.79 -6.52 -1.79
CA SER A 33 8.41 -6.02 -3.11
C SER A 33 7.73 -4.65 -3.01
N ASN A 34 7.99 -3.78 -3.98
CA ASN A 34 7.24 -2.57 -4.19
C ASN A 34 6.16 -2.79 -5.26
N GLN A 35 5.07 -2.02 -5.17
CA GLN A 35 4.05 -2.00 -6.20
C GLN A 35 4.15 -0.70 -6.99
N GLN A 36 4.48 -0.83 -8.28
CA GLN A 36 4.59 0.30 -9.20
C GLN A 36 3.38 0.30 -10.13
N ASN A 37 2.50 1.28 -9.98
CA ASN A 37 1.29 1.42 -10.80
C ASN A 37 1.42 2.64 -11.71
N MET A 38 1.12 2.47 -12.99
CA MET A 38 1.00 3.57 -13.94
C MET A 38 -0.47 3.91 -14.15
N ILE A 39 -0.86 5.11 -13.75
CA ILE A 39 -2.24 5.59 -13.84
C ILE A 39 -2.29 6.73 -14.86
N LYS A 40 -3.21 6.63 -15.82
CA LYS A 40 -3.42 7.70 -16.81
C LYS A 40 -3.98 8.95 -16.11
N PRO A 41 -3.60 10.18 -16.50
CA PRO A 41 -4.05 11.40 -15.83
C PRO A 41 -5.57 11.55 -15.72
N TYR A 42 -6.31 11.14 -16.75
CA TYR A 42 -7.76 11.21 -16.79
C TYR A 42 -8.47 10.18 -15.89
N VAL A 43 -7.73 9.24 -15.27
CA VAL A 43 -8.30 8.25 -14.34
C VAL A 43 -8.17 8.79 -12.92
N LYS A 44 -9.30 9.13 -12.31
CA LYS A 44 -9.35 9.67 -10.94
C LYS A 44 -9.98 8.67 -9.99
N GLY A 45 -9.67 8.82 -8.71
CA GLY A 45 -10.19 7.97 -7.63
C GLY A 45 -9.53 6.59 -7.51
N LEU A 46 -8.61 6.23 -8.40
CA LEU A 46 -7.81 5.01 -8.27
C LEU A 46 -6.62 5.25 -7.33
N VAL A 47 -6.75 4.80 -6.07
CA VAL A 47 -5.71 4.90 -5.05
C VAL A 47 -5.17 3.50 -4.73
N PRO A 48 -3.84 3.26 -4.80
CA PRO A 48 -3.25 2.01 -4.39
C PRO A 48 -3.55 1.68 -2.92
N ASN A 49 -3.95 0.44 -2.65
CA ASN A 49 -4.27 -0.06 -1.32
C ASN A 49 -3.09 -0.88 -0.78
N PRO A 50 -2.71 -0.77 0.51
CA PRO A 50 -1.71 -1.65 1.14
C PRO A 50 -1.94 -3.17 0.94
N LEU A 51 -3.18 -3.59 0.66
CA LEU A 51 -3.55 -4.98 0.39
C LEU A 51 -3.67 -5.31 -1.11
N ASP A 52 -3.28 -4.38 -1.98
CA ASP A 52 -3.38 -4.52 -3.44
C ASP A 52 -4.80 -4.83 -3.96
N LEU A 53 -5.82 -4.35 -3.25
CA LEU A 53 -7.21 -4.46 -3.69
C LEU A 53 -7.61 -3.24 -4.52
N VAL A 54 -8.09 -3.49 -5.73
CA VAL A 54 -8.58 -2.44 -6.63
C VAL A 54 -10.06 -2.17 -6.38
N LEU A 55 -10.38 -1.01 -5.77
CA LEU A 55 -11.73 -0.59 -5.43
C LEU A 55 -12.33 0.33 -6.49
N PHE A 56 -12.94 -0.24 -7.52
CA PHE A 56 -13.51 0.52 -8.65
C PHE A 56 -14.73 1.39 -8.32
N LYS A 57 -15.35 1.21 -7.15
CA LYS A 57 -16.55 1.95 -6.72
C LYS A 57 -16.37 3.48 -6.78
N TYR A 58 -15.15 3.96 -6.55
CA TYR A 58 -14.82 5.39 -6.51
C TYR A 58 -13.99 5.85 -7.71
N VAL A 59 -13.75 4.96 -8.69
CA VAL A 59 -12.92 5.26 -9.86
C VAL A 59 -13.81 5.83 -10.95
N TYR A 60 -13.36 6.92 -11.57
CA TYR A 60 -14.06 7.57 -12.68
C TYR A 60 -13.07 8.16 -13.67
N PHE A 61 -13.57 8.46 -14.87
CA PHE A 61 -12.81 9.13 -15.92
C PHE A 61 -13.20 10.61 -16.00
N GLU A 62 -12.21 11.48 -16.00
CA GLU A 62 -12.40 12.90 -16.35
C GLU A 62 -12.23 13.09 -17.85
N ASP A 63 -13.00 14.03 -18.41
CA ASP A 63 -12.96 14.32 -19.83
C ASP A 63 -11.66 15.08 -20.17
N PRO A 64 -10.76 14.53 -21.01
CA PRO A 64 -9.45 15.13 -21.28
C PRO A 64 -9.54 16.53 -21.92
N ALA A 65 -10.69 16.91 -22.50
CA ALA A 65 -10.90 18.23 -23.07
C ALA A 65 -10.92 19.36 -22.02
N LYS A 66 -11.22 19.06 -20.74
CA LYS A 66 -11.23 20.06 -19.66
C LYS A 66 -9.86 20.29 -19.01
N GLU A 67 -8.90 19.38 -19.18
CA GLU A 67 -7.55 19.50 -18.63
C GLU A 67 -6.64 20.41 -19.48
N SER A 68 -6.83 20.50 -20.80
CA SER A 68 -6.02 21.37 -21.67
C SER A 68 -6.36 22.86 -21.54
N GLU A 69 -7.58 23.19 -21.13
CA GLU A 69 -8.05 24.57 -20.92
C GLU A 69 -7.56 25.16 -19.58
N ALA A 70 -7.31 24.33 -18.57
CA ALA A 70 -6.86 24.76 -17.24
C ALA A 70 -5.33 24.90 -17.11
N ALA A 71 -4.55 24.42 -18.09
CA ALA A 71 -3.09 24.37 -18.03
C ALA A 71 -2.38 25.57 -18.72
N GLN A 72 -3.13 26.56 -19.22
CA GLN A 72 -2.58 27.80 -19.77
C GLN A 72 -3.00 29.01 -18.92
N PRO A 73 -2.20 29.41 -17.91
CA PRO A 73 -2.21 30.78 -17.43
C PRO A 73 -1.25 31.62 -18.31
N GLU A 74 -1.72 32.80 -18.73
CA GLU A 74 -0.95 33.85 -19.39
C GLU A 74 0.34 34.26 -18.64
#